data_AF-A0A8T4D972-F1
#
_entry.id   AF-A0A8T4D972-F1
#
_cell.length_a   1.000
_cell.length_b   1.000
_cell.length_c   1.000
_cell.angle_alpha   90.00
_cell.angle_beta   90.00
_cell.angle_gamma   90.00
#
_symmetry.space_group_name_H-M   'P 1'
#
loop_
_entity.id
_entity.type
_entity.pdbx_description
1 polymer ?
#
loop_
_entity_poly.entity_id
_entity_poly.type
_entity_poly.pdbx_seq_one_letter_code
_entity_poly.pdbx_strand_id
1 'polypeptide(L)' 'DYTAELADISVGSVGSEPGWSTVLTRTAPGEHLLLGARAKGYVEVTEDIKLKEIERLTKIKRRRAEQHRE' A
#
# COMPACT_ATOMS: atom_id res chain seq x y z
N ASP A 1 5.73 -9.27 7.37
CA ASP A 1 5.32 -8.44 6.22
C ASP A 1 4.52 -7.20 6.68
N TYR A 2 4.87 -5.99 6.24
CA TYR A 2 4.21 -4.72 6.63
C TYR A 2 3.12 -4.28 5.64
N THR A 3 3.33 -4.52 4.35
CA THR A 3 2.48 -3.96 3.28
C THR A 3 1.78 -5.06 2.47
N ALA A 4 1.69 -6.28 2.99
CA ALA A 4 1.10 -7.44 2.32
C ALA A 4 1.70 -7.63 0.91
N GLU A 5 3.00 -7.92 0.86
CA GLU A 5 3.80 -7.91 -0.37
C GLU A 5 3.42 -8.96 -1.40
N LEU A 6 2.61 -9.94 -1.01
CA LEU A 6 2.11 -11.04 -1.85
C LEU A 6 0.66 -10.86 -2.32
N ALA A 7 -0.01 -9.78 -1.95
CA ALA A 7 -1.38 -9.51 -2.40
C ALA A 7 -1.40 -8.87 -3.81
N ASP A 8 -2.48 -9.07 -4.57
CA ASP A 8 -2.69 -8.34 -5.83
C ASP A 8 -2.82 -6.84 -5.60
N ILE A 9 -3.53 -6.48 -4.51
CA ILE A 9 -3.74 -5.11 -4.02
C ILE A 9 -3.58 -5.10 -2.50
N SER A 10 -2.82 -4.14 -2.00
CA SER A 10 -2.72 -3.85 -0.56
C SER A 10 -3.27 -2.47 -0.27
N VAL A 11 -4.02 -2.31 0.82
CA VAL A 11 -4.63 -1.04 1.23
C VAL A 11 -4.24 -0.74 2.68
N GLY A 12 -3.85 0.51 2.95
CA GLY A 12 -3.52 0.97 4.30
C GLY A 12 -3.64 2.48 4.44
N SER A 13 -3.64 3.00 5.67
CA SER A 13 -3.81 4.43 5.95
C SER A 13 -2.50 5.24 5.89
N VAL A 14 -1.38 4.61 6.23
CA VAL A 14 -0.07 5.29 6.30
C VAL A 14 0.35 5.77 4.93
N GLY A 15 0.79 7.02 4.85
CA GLY A 15 1.22 7.64 3.61
C GLY A 15 0.13 8.48 2.93
N SER A 16 -1.11 8.40 3.41
CA SER A 16 -2.25 9.17 2.91
C SER A 16 -2.76 10.18 3.93
N GLU A 17 -3.42 11.22 3.44
CA GLU A 17 -4.14 12.17 4.28
C GLU A 17 -5.40 11.54 4.92
N PRO A 18 -5.95 12.13 5.99
CA PRO A 18 -7.18 11.65 6.61
C PRO A 18 -8.34 11.52 5.61
N GLY A 19 -9.03 10.38 5.65
CA GLY A 19 -10.10 10.06 4.69
C GLY A 19 -9.62 9.39 3.40
N TRP A 20 -8.30 9.32 3.17
CA TRP A 20 -7.70 8.60 2.05
C TRP A 20 -7.02 7.30 2.51
N SER A 21 -6.78 6.41 1.55
CA SER A 21 -5.99 5.20 1.75
C SER A 21 -4.88 5.12 0.72
N THR A 22 -3.71 4.66 1.15
CA THR A 22 -2.62 4.28 0.27
C THR A 22 -2.94 2.90 -0.30
N VAL A 23 -2.96 2.81 -1.62
CA VAL A 23 -3.23 1.58 -2.37
C VAL A 23 -1.97 1.20 -3.13
N LEU A 24 -1.50 -0.03 -2.95
CA LEU A 24 -0.37 -0.60 -3.69
C LEU A 24 -0.89 -1.74 -4.57
N THR A 25 -0.82 -1.57 -5.88
CA THR A 25 -1.08 -2.64 -6.86
C THR A 25 0.22 -3.37 -7.17
N ARG A 26 0.19 -4.70 -7.22
CA ARG A 26 1.41 -5.53 -7.38
C ARG A 26 1.36 -6.43 -8.60
N THR A 27 0.18 -6.90 -8.95
CA THR A 27 -0.06 -7.78 -10.09
C THR A 27 -0.90 -7.06 -11.14
N ALA A 28 -0.81 -7.51 -12.39
CA ALA A 28 -1.60 -6.95 -13.49
C ALA A 28 -3.13 -7.00 -13.22
N PRO A 29 -3.70 -8.10 -12.66
CA PRO A 29 -5.10 -8.10 -12.25
C PRO A 29 -5.44 -7.02 -11.20
N GLY A 30 -4.57 -6.83 -10.20
CA GLY A 30 -4.77 -5.80 -9.18
C GLY A 30 -4.76 -4.38 -9.75
N GLU A 31 -3.83 -4.10 -10.66
CA GLU A 31 -3.77 -2.81 -11.35
C GLU A 31 -5.01 -2.57 -12.23
N HIS A 32 -5.40 -3.55 -13.04
CA HIS A 32 -6.59 -3.44 -13.89
C HIS A 32 -7.87 -3.22 -13.07
N LEU A 33 -7.99 -3.84 -11.90
CA LEU A 33 -9.12 -3.63 -10.99
C LEU A 33 -9.18 -2.18 -10.48
N LEU A 34 -8.05 -1.61 -10.04
CA LEU A 34 -8.00 -0.22 -9.56
C LEU A 34 -8.31 0.77 -10.68
N LEU A 35 -7.70 0.59 -11.85
CA LEU A 35 -7.94 1.44 -13.02
C LEU A 35 -9.40 1.35 -13.49
N GLY A 36 -9.98 0.14 -13.51
CA GLY A 36 -11.38 -0.08 -13.84
C GLY A 36 -12.34 0.58 -12.84
N ALA A 37 -12.03 0.51 -11.54
CA ALA A 37 -12.82 1.17 -10.49
C ALA A 37 -12.76 2.69 -10.62
N ARG A 38 -11.57 3.26 -10.90
CA ARG A 38 -11.40 4.69 -11.18
C ARG A 38 -12.19 5.11 -12.41
N ALA A 39 -12.10 4.37 -13.52
CA ALA A 39 -12.80 4.69 -14.76
C ALA A 39 -14.33 4.68 -14.61
N LYS A 40 -14.87 3.82 -13.72
CA LYS A 40 -16.29 3.75 -13.38
C LYS A 40 -16.74 4.78 -12.34
N GLY A 41 -15.82 5.58 -11.81
CA GLY A 41 -16.11 6.59 -10.78
C GLY A 41 -16.41 6.01 -9.40
N TYR A 42 -16.02 4.76 -9.12
CA TYR A 42 -16.19 4.16 -7.79
C TYR A 42 -15.18 4.66 -6.77
N VAL A 43 -14.01 5.10 -7.25
CA VAL A 43 -12.92 5.63 -6.42
C VAL A 43 -12.30 6.83 -7.09
N GLU A 44 -11.84 7.77 -6.26
CA GLU A 44 -10.94 8.83 -6.67
C GLU A 44 -9.49 8.39 -6.39
N VAL A 45 -8.56 8.80 -7.24
CA VAL A 45 -7.14 8.43 -7.13
C VAL A 45 -6.29 9.69 -7.23
N THR A 46 -5.37 9.83 -6.29
CA THR A 46 -4.34 10.87 -6.26
C THR A 46 -2.96 10.22 -6.15
N GLU A 47 -1.94 10.90 -6.66
CA GLU A 47 -0.53 10.49 -6.53
C GLU A 47 0.15 11.10 -5.29
N ASP A 48 -0.59 11.88 -4.49
CA ASP A 48 -0.09 12.45 -3.24
C ASP A 48 0.04 11.39 -2.15
N ILE A 49 1.24 10.80 -2.06
CA ILE A 49 1.56 9.72 -1.14
C ILE A 49 2.90 10.02 -0.46
N LYS A 50 2.92 9.98 0.88
CA LYS A 50 4.14 10.11 1.69
C LYS A 50 4.92 8.79 1.73
N LEU A 51 5.45 8.36 0.58
CA LEU A 51 6.16 7.07 0.41
C LEU A 51 7.29 6.84 1.43
N LYS A 52 8.02 7.90 1.81
CA LYS A 52 9.11 7.83 2.80
C LYS A 52 8.65 7.31 4.16
N GLU A 53 7.42 7.59 4.57
CA GLU A 53 6.87 7.12 5.85
C GLU A 53 6.61 5.61 5.80
N ILE A 54 6.03 5.13 4.69
CA ILE A 54 5.76 3.72 4.44
C ILE A 54 7.07 2.94 4.42
N GLU A 55 8.08 3.42 3.70
CA GLU A 55 9.41 2.78 3.66
C GLU A 55 10.05 2.69 5.04
N ARG A 56 10.00 3.77 5.82
CA ARG A 56 10.58 3.83 7.17
C ARG A 56 9.95 2.77 8.08
N LEU A 57 8.62 2.69 8.09
CA LEU A 57 7.90 1.73 8.94
C LEU A 57 8.08 0.29 8.46
N THR A 58 8.16 0.07 7.15
CA THR A 58 8.49 -1.24 6.56
C THR A 58 9.86 -1.73 7.05
N LYS A 59 10.88 -0.87 7.01
CA LYS A 59 12.24 -1.18 7.49
C LYS A 59 12.25 -1.52 8.98
N ILE A 60 11.51 -0.77 9.80
CA ILE A 60 11.41 -1.03 11.25
C ILE A 60 10.78 -2.40 11.51
N LYS A 61 9.66 -2.74 10.85
CA LYS A 61 9.01 -4.04 11.05
C LYS A 61 9.92 -5.20 10.62
N ARG A 62 10.64 -5.05 9.50
CA ARG A 62 11.58 -6.06 9.00
C ARG A 62 12.73 -6.29 9.98
N ARG A 63 13.38 -5.24 10.46
CA ARG A 63 14.45 -5.33 11.47
C ARG A 63 14.00 -6.00 12.76
N ARG A 64 12.81 -5.66 13.26
CA ARG A 64 12.25 -6.32 14.46
C ARG A 64 12.01 -7.81 14.23
N ALA A 65 11.48 -8.18 13.07
CA ALA A 65 11.27 -9.59 12.74
C ALA A 65 12.59 -10.37 12.64
N GLU A 66 13.67 -9.74 12.17
CA GLU A 66 15.01 -10.33 12.16
C GLU A 66 15.59 -10.51 13.57
N GLN A 67 15.32 -9.58 14.49
CA GLN A 67 15.78 -9.65 15.88
C GLN A 67 15.09 -10.74 16.71
N HIS A 68 13.87 -11.14 16.35
CA HIS A 68 13.06 -12.13 17.07
C HIS A 68 12.99 -13.48 16.34
N ARG A 69 14.00 -13.81 15.55
CA ARG A 69 14.04 -15.04 14.73
C ARG A 69 14.70 -16.25 15.41
N GLU A 70 14.99 -16.14 16.70
CA GLU A 70 15.40 -17.24 17.59
C GLU A 70 14.19 -17.84 18.30
#